data_AF-A0A7Y2C7V4-F1
#
_entry.id   AF-A0A7Y2C7V4-F1
#
_cell.length_a   1.000
_cell.length_b   1.000
_cell.length_c   1.000
_cell.angle_alpha   90.00
_cell.angle_beta   90.00
_cell.angle_gamma   90.00
#
_symmetry.space_group_name_H-M   'P 1'
#
loop_
_entity.id
_entity.type
_entity.pdbx_description
1 polymer ?
#
loop_
_entity_poly.entity_id
_entity_poly.type
_entity_poly.pdbx_seq_one_letter_code
_entity_poly.pdbx_strand_id
1 'polypeptide(L)'
;MARLLPRRNKKTGASPGTVIYSGHRSGPVTVSVIDYTTDRISEESDVSIDHALQLGDSESVTWIDVGGVHDEQIVKRVGDHLGLHDLVQEDVVSLHQRPKADPDGEHIFVVLRML
;
A
#
# COMPACT_ATOMS: atom_id res chain seq x y z
N MET A 1 -27.41 -19.61 -17.57
CA MET A 1 -27.73 -18.69 -16.46
C MET A 1 -26.59 -17.69 -16.32
N ALA A 2 -26.82 -16.40 -16.60
CA ALA A 2 -25.82 -15.37 -16.37
C ALA A 2 -25.66 -15.17 -14.85
N ARG A 3 -24.46 -15.43 -14.33
CA ARG A 3 -24.13 -15.18 -12.93
C ARG A 3 -23.93 -13.67 -12.79
N LEU A 4 -24.96 -12.95 -12.35
CA LEU A 4 -24.86 -11.52 -12.04
C LEU A 4 -23.82 -11.37 -10.92
N LEU A 5 -22.66 -10.80 -11.28
CA LEU A 5 -21.66 -10.37 -10.30
C LEU A 5 -22.32 -9.33 -9.39
N PRO A 6 -22.21 -9.45 -8.06
CA PRO A 6 -22.78 -8.45 -7.16
C PRO A 6 -22.17 -7.08 -7.47
N ARG A 7 -23.02 -6.07 -7.67
CA ARG A 7 -22.62 -4.67 -7.84
C ARG A 7 -21.97 -4.19 -6.54
N ARG A 8 -20.64 -4.28 -6.45
CA ARG A 8 -19.87 -3.71 -5.35
C ARG A 8 -19.23 -2.42 -5.82
N ASN A 9 -19.98 -1.33 -5.71
CA ASN A 9 -19.55 -0.03 -6.20
C ASN A 9 -19.56 1.02 -5.09
N LYS A 10 -18.85 0.71 -3.98
CA LYS A 10 -18.61 1.67 -2.87
C LYS A 10 -17.93 2.97 -3.33
N LYS A 11 -17.22 2.93 -4.48
CA LYS A 11 -16.54 4.07 -5.10
C LYS A 11 -17.42 4.93 -6.03
N THR A 12 -18.68 4.57 -6.30
CA THR A 12 -19.49 5.32 -7.29
C THR A 12 -19.80 6.72 -6.78
N GLY A 13 -19.39 7.74 -7.53
CA GLY A 13 -19.62 9.15 -7.17
C GLY A 13 -18.57 9.75 -6.21
N ALA A 14 -17.57 8.98 -5.80
CA ALA A 14 -16.41 9.53 -5.09
C ALA A 14 -15.53 10.34 -6.03
N SER A 15 -14.90 11.40 -5.51
CA SER A 15 -13.91 12.16 -6.25
C SER A 15 -12.68 11.28 -6.54
N PRO A 16 -11.99 11.48 -7.68
CA PRO A 16 -10.69 10.85 -7.92
C PRO A 16 -9.71 11.15 -6.78
N GLY A 17 -8.90 10.16 -6.40
CA GLY A 17 -7.97 10.26 -5.27
C GLY A 17 -8.58 9.88 -3.92
N THR A 18 -9.85 9.46 -3.88
CA THR A 18 -10.45 9.01 -2.62
C THR A 18 -10.01 7.57 -2.31
N VAL A 19 -9.20 7.41 -1.27
CA VAL A 19 -8.74 6.11 -0.76
C VAL A 19 -9.92 5.39 -0.12
N ILE A 20 -10.63 4.56 -0.90
CA ILE A 20 -11.74 3.73 -0.44
C ILE A 20 -11.39 2.26 -0.69
N TYR A 21 -11.29 1.48 0.38
CA TYR A 21 -11.04 0.05 0.30
C TYR A 21 -12.19 -0.66 -0.37
N SER A 22 -11.87 -1.24 -1.52
CA SER A 22 -12.85 -1.88 -2.39
C SER A 22 -13.15 -3.32 -2.01
N GLY A 23 -12.47 -3.92 -1.03
CA GLY A 23 -12.54 -5.34 -0.66
C GLY A 23 -13.47 -5.71 0.49
N HIS A 24 -13.25 -6.92 1.03
CA HIS A 24 -13.95 -7.45 2.22
C HIS A 24 -12.98 -8.03 3.26
N ARG A 25 -11.65 -7.86 3.10
CA ARG A 25 -10.72 -8.32 4.13
C ARG A 25 -10.81 -7.41 5.35
N SER A 26 -10.62 -8.02 6.50
CA SER A 26 -10.55 -7.42 7.82
C SER A 26 -9.55 -8.21 8.64
N GLY A 27 -8.86 -7.58 9.58
CA GLY A 27 -7.91 -8.25 10.46
C GLY A 27 -6.89 -7.27 11.05
N PRO A 28 -5.87 -7.77 11.76
CA PRO A 28 -4.79 -6.91 12.21
C PRO A 28 -4.04 -6.35 11.00
N VAL A 29 -3.57 -5.12 11.16
CA VAL A 29 -2.56 -4.51 10.29
C VAL A 29 -1.19 -4.95 10.82
N THR A 30 -0.35 -5.44 9.93
CA THR A 30 1.00 -5.91 10.27
C THR A 30 2.03 -5.06 9.55
N VAL A 31 3.08 -4.68 10.25
CA VAL A 31 4.20 -3.95 9.65
C VAL A 31 5.48 -4.67 10.01
N SER A 32 6.24 -5.04 8.99
CA SER A 32 7.58 -5.61 9.11
C SER A 32 8.55 -4.79 8.28
N VAL A 33 9.79 -4.70 8.75
CA VAL A 33 10.83 -3.91 8.09
C VAL A 33 12.12 -4.73 8.00
N ILE A 34 12.75 -4.68 6.84
CA ILE A 34 14.11 -5.16 6.62
C ILE A 34 14.94 -3.96 6.24
N ASP A 35 15.95 -3.64 7.04
CA ASP A 35 16.84 -2.50 6.81
C ASP A 35 18.27 -2.99 6.69
N TYR A 36 18.93 -2.67 5.58
CA TYR A 36 20.24 -3.22 5.29
C TYR A 36 21.17 -2.29 4.51
N THR A 37 22.46 -2.50 4.75
CA THR A 37 23.60 -1.91 4.04
C THR A 37 24.47 -3.05 3.50
N THR A 38 25.66 -2.74 3.00
CA THR A 38 26.63 -3.79 2.60
C THR A 38 27.19 -4.57 3.80
N ASP A 39 27.16 -3.98 4.99
CA ASP A 39 27.80 -4.50 6.21
C ASP A 39 26.81 -4.92 7.32
N ARG A 40 25.54 -4.50 7.25
CA ARG A 40 24.51 -4.80 8.26
C ARG A 40 23.19 -5.22 7.60
N ILE A 41 22.47 -6.10 8.29
CA ILE A 41 21.03 -6.35 8.08
C ILE A 41 20.31 -6.33 9.43
N SER A 42 19.14 -5.71 9.48
CA SER A 42 18.20 -5.73 10.61
C SER A 42 16.83 -6.13 10.11
N GLU A 43 16.16 -7.01 10.84
CA GLU A 43 14.79 -7.46 10.53
C GLU A 43 13.93 -7.26 11.78
N GLU A 44 12.87 -6.50 11.65
CA GLU A 44 11.91 -6.24 12.72
C GLU A 44 10.49 -6.56 12.24
N SER A 45 9.68 -7.13 13.12
CA SER A 45 8.26 -7.47 12.86
C SER A 45 7.38 -6.89 13.95
N ASP A 46 6.11 -6.65 13.63
CA ASP A 46 5.12 -6.05 14.52
C ASP A 46 5.53 -4.65 15.04
N VAL A 47 6.17 -3.86 14.18
CA VAL A 47 6.56 -2.48 14.48
C VAL A 47 5.43 -1.49 14.18
N SER A 48 5.55 -0.25 14.67
CA SER A 48 4.64 0.82 14.25
C SER A 48 4.99 1.30 12.84
N ILE A 49 3.99 1.80 12.10
CA ILE A 49 4.23 2.37 10.77
C ILE A 49 5.16 3.59 10.83
N ASP A 50 5.05 4.41 11.87
CA ASP A 50 5.91 5.59 12.02
C ASP A 50 7.37 5.20 12.25
N HIS A 51 7.65 4.12 13.00
CA HIS A 51 9.01 3.60 13.17
C HIS A 51 9.57 3.06 11.85
N ALA A 52 8.77 2.30 11.10
CA ALA A 52 9.19 1.78 9.80
C ALA A 52 9.49 2.91 8.80
N LEU A 53 8.66 3.96 8.76
CA LEU A 53 8.87 5.13 7.90
C LEU A 53 10.13 5.91 8.27
N GLN A 54 10.44 6.06 9.56
CA GLN A 54 11.69 6.69 10.02
C GLN A 54 12.93 5.93 9.55
N LEU A 55 12.88 4.59 9.51
CA LEU A 55 13.97 3.79 8.96
C LEU A 55 14.12 4.02 7.45
N GLY A 56 13.00 4.19 6.73
CA GLY A 56 12.99 4.49 5.30
C GLY A 56 13.59 5.85 4.91
N ASP A 57 13.72 6.78 5.85
CA ASP A 57 14.35 8.09 5.63
C ASP A 57 15.90 8.04 5.77
N SER A 58 16.47 6.88 6.09
CA SER A 58 17.91 6.69 6.26
C SER A 58 18.65 6.44 4.93
N GLU A 59 20.00 6.40 4.97
CA GLU A 59 20.82 6.12 3.77
C GLU A 59 20.89 4.62 3.41
N SER A 60 20.29 3.74 4.20
CA SER A 60 20.22 2.29 3.90
C SER A 60 19.12 1.95 2.92
N VAL A 61 19.15 0.70 2.44
CA VAL A 61 18.01 0.15 1.71
C VAL A 61 17.02 -0.43 2.72
N THR A 62 15.81 0.13 2.73
CA THR A 62 14.75 -0.28 3.66
C THR A 62 13.58 -0.87 2.88
N TRP A 63 13.24 -2.13 3.17
CA TRP A 63 12.02 -2.79 2.71
C TRP A 63 10.99 -2.71 3.82
N ILE A 64 9.86 -2.03 3.57
CA ILE A 64 8.72 -1.98 4.48
C ILE A 64 7.60 -2.84 3.90
N ASP A 65 7.21 -3.90 4.60
CA ASP A 65 6.06 -4.73 4.27
C ASP A 65 4.86 -4.35 5.15
N VAL A 66 3.79 -3.87 4.51
CA VAL A 66 2.55 -3.45 5.19
C VAL A 66 1.41 -4.38 4.79
N GLY A 67 1.06 -5.28 5.71
CA GLY A 67 -0.10 -6.13 5.61
C GLY A 67 -1.36 -5.42 6.09
N GLY A 68 -2.48 -5.62 5.39
CA GLY A 68 -3.76 -5.11 5.84
C GLY A 68 -4.17 -3.74 5.27
N VAL A 69 -3.93 -3.49 3.99
CA VAL A 69 -4.38 -2.31 3.20
C VAL A 69 -5.91 -2.03 3.18
N HIS A 70 -6.68 -2.77 3.96
CA HIS A 70 -8.08 -2.45 4.25
C HIS A 70 -8.24 -1.28 5.24
N ASP A 71 -7.20 -0.99 6.01
CA ASP A 71 -7.09 0.22 6.78
C ASP A 71 -6.69 1.38 5.84
N GLU A 72 -7.64 2.26 5.54
CA GLU A 72 -7.42 3.40 4.64
C GLU A 72 -6.49 4.45 5.26
N GLN A 73 -6.41 4.52 6.60
CA GLN A 73 -5.58 5.50 7.30
C GLN A 73 -4.11 5.14 7.20
N ILE A 74 -3.75 3.84 7.29
CA ILE A 74 -2.35 3.44 7.13
C ILE A 74 -1.85 3.72 5.70
N VAL A 75 -2.70 3.48 4.70
CA VAL A 75 -2.34 3.77 3.29
C VAL A 75 -2.13 5.26 3.08
N LYS A 76 -3.01 6.10 3.62
CA LYS A 76 -2.84 7.56 3.59
C LYS A 76 -1.56 7.99 4.32
N ARG A 77 -1.30 7.44 5.50
CA ARG A 77 -0.10 7.78 6.28
C ARG A 77 1.19 7.50 5.52
N VAL A 78 1.28 6.32 4.90
CA VAL A 78 2.43 5.94 4.07
C VAL A 78 2.52 6.82 2.83
N GLY A 79 1.40 7.00 2.12
CA GLY A 79 1.37 7.80 0.90
C GLY A 79 1.77 9.25 1.14
N ASP A 80 1.26 9.88 2.20
CA ASP A 80 1.57 11.27 2.53
C ASP A 80 3.03 11.43 2.99
N HIS A 81 3.59 10.46 3.73
CA HIS A 81 5.00 10.50 4.15
C HIS A 81 5.95 10.37 2.96
N LEU A 82 5.63 9.49 2.01
CA LEU A 82 6.43 9.27 0.80
C LEU A 82 6.12 10.27 -0.33
N GLY A 83 5.14 11.16 -0.15
CA GLY A 83 4.73 12.11 -1.19
C GLY A 83 4.08 11.46 -2.42
N LEU A 84 3.42 10.30 -2.25
CA LEU A 84 2.69 9.61 -3.31
C LEU A 84 1.41 10.37 -3.68
N HIS A 85 1.12 10.47 -4.98
CA HIS A 85 -0.11 11.10 -5.44
C HIS A 85 -1.35 10.34 -4.93
N ASP A 86 -2.41 11.07 -4.55
CA ASP A 86 -3.70 10.50 -4.12
C ASP A 86 -4.27 9.41 -5.04
N LEU A 87 -4.00 9.47 -6.35
CA LEU A 87 -4.43 8.46 -7.32
C LEU A 87 -3.69 7.13 -7.15
N VAL A 88 -2.40 7.19 -6.79
CA VAL A 88 -1.60 6.00 -6.47
C VAL A 88 -2.09 5.40 -5.15
N GLN A 89 -2.35 6.22 -4.14
CA GLN A 89 -2.92 5.77 -2.87
C GLN A 89 -4.30 5.10 -3.07
N GLU A 90 -5.12 5.67 -3.95
CA GLU A 90 -6.40 5.09 -4.35
C GLU A 90 -6.22 3.73 -5.05
N ASP A 91 -5.22 3.60 -5.91
CA ASP A 91 -4.93 2.35 -6.64
C ASP A 91 -4.46 1.24 -5.69
N VAL A 92 -3.67 1.56 -4.65
CA VAL A 92 -3.20 0.58 -3.64
C VAL A 92 -4.36 -0.17 -2.97
N VAL A 93 -5.48 0.51 -2.68
CA VAL A 93 -6.67 -0.09 -2.04
C VAL A 93 -7.66 -0.71 -3.05
N SER A 94 -7.32 -0.69 -4.34
CA SER A 94 -8.14 -1.17 -5.45
C SER A 94 -7.81 -2.60 -5.86
N LEU A 95 -8.58 -3.57 -5.38
CA LEU A 95 -8.29 -5.01 -5.56
C LEU A 95 -8.54 -5.56 -6.97
N HIS A 96 -9.16 -4.78 -7.86
CA HIS A 96 -9.57 -5.24 -9.19
C HIS A 96 -8.73 -4.66 -10.32
N GLN A 97 -7.62 -4.01 -9.97
CA GLN A 97 -6.66 -3.53 -10.94
C GLN A 97 -5.96 -4.70 -11.67
N ARG A 98 -5.58 -4.43 -12.93
CA ARG A 98 -4.71 -5.32 -13.70
C ARG A 98 -3.25 -5.05 -13.31
N PRO A 99 -2.37 -6.07 -13.31
CA PRO A 99 -0.96 -5.84 -13.10
C PRO A 99 -0.41 -4.79 -14.05
N LYS A 100 0.41 -3.88 -13.51
CA LYS A 100 0.99 -2.73 -14.23
C LYS A 100 2.26 -2.27 -13.54
N ALA A 101 3.06 -1.48 -14.25
CA ALA A 101 4.21 -0.77 -13.72
C ALA A 101 4.21 0.63 -14.34
N ASP A 102 3.96 1.65 -13.52
CA ASP A 102 3.83 3.04 -13.96
C ASP A 102 4.88 3.89 -13.24
N PRO A 103 5.64 4.75 -13.95
CA PRO A 103 6.47 5.77 -13.30
C PRO A 103 5.57 6.85 -12.67
N ASP A 104 5.89 7.27 -11.45
CA ASP A 104 5.19 8.31 -10.68
C ASP A 104 6.20 9.25 -10.03
N GLY A 105 6.62 10.30 -10.76
CA GLY A 105 7.65 11.21 -10.29
C GLY A 105 8.97 10.49 -10.00
N GLU A 106 9.40 10.53 -8.74
CA GLU A 106 10.61 9.85 -8.24
C GLU A 106 10.36 8.37 -7.87
N HIS A 107 9.13 7.87 -8.06
CA HIS A 107 8.71 6.53 -7.67
C HIS A 107 8.37 5.66 -8.87
N ILE A 108 8.40 4.34 -8.66
CA ILE A 108 7.83 3.36 -9.58
C ILE A 108 6.69 2.66 -8.85
N PHE A 109 5.46 2.81 -9.34
CA PHE A 109 4.30 2.12 -8.79
C PHE A 109 4.06 0.82 -9.54
N VAL A 110 4.08 -0.31 -8.82
CA VAL A 110 3.90 -1.64 -9.38
C VAL A 110 2.72 -2.34 -8.72
N VAL A 111 1.84 -2.91 -9.54
CA VAL A 111 0.72 -3.72 -9.08
C VAL A 111 0.92 -5.14 -9.57
N LEU A 112 0.88 -6.10 -8.66
CA LEU A 112 1.04 -7.53 -8.94
C LEU A 112 -0.10 -8.33 -8.30
N ARG A 113 -0.25 -9.59 -8.71
CA ARG A 113 -1.15 -10.56 -8.07
C ARG A 113 -0.33 -11.75 -7.59
N MET A 114 -0.51 -12.10 -6.32
CA MET A 114 -0.02 -13.36 -5.77
C MET A 114 -0.98 -14.50 -6.16
N LEU A 115 -0.43 -15.69 -6.42
CA LEU A 115 -1.17 -16.90 -6.83
C LEU A 115 -1.69 -17.69 -5.62
#